data_AF-A0A7W0H1J8-F1
#
_entry.id   AF-A0A7W0H1J8-F1
#
_cell.length_a   1.000
_cell.length_b   1.000
_cell.length_c   1.000
_cell.angle_alpha   90.00
_cell.angle_beta   90.00
_cell.angle_gamma   90.00
#
_symmetry.space_group_name_H-M   'P 1'
#
loop_
_entity.id
_entity.type
_entity.pdbx_description
1 polymer ?
#
loop_
_entity_poly.entity_id
_entity_poly.type
_entity_poly.pdbx_seq_one_letter_code
_entity_poly.pdbx_strand_id
1 'polypeptide(L)'
;MVSDAGLLPWYERMRAEVPRADVFDVHTHIGSNDPDGFRCTRTELVESLEHLDASAFVFPMHEPDGYSAANDMVAAEAAASGGRLFGFCRLDPHDAPLAEARRCLANGARGIKLHPRAEGFNLDHPALQDVFILADENRVPILCHAGRGIPALGRHAVEVCSRHPGLRLILAHAGISDLSWIWREAPAHPNLFFDTAWWSPSDVQALFALVPPGQILMASDAPYGTPAFGATMAIRHGLQVGLSPDAVRGVLGAQARRLAEREDPLDLGPAPGIESLSRDPLLERVYSFLLSAIGQMFAGVEPKETLALAELACDVGEGDPRAPLYAAIMSLLDARADYDPTGDGRPSR
;
A
#
# COMPACT_ATOMS: atom_id res chain seq x y z
N MET A 1 10.99 4.78 -12.81
CA MET A 1 10.37 4.90 -11.46
C MET A 1 10.90 6.16 -10.77
N VAL A 2 10.28 6.69 -9.71
CA VAL A 2 10.87 7.80 -8.92
C VAL A 2 12.16 7.30 -8.24
N SER A 3 13.18 8.16 -8.12
CA SER A 3 14.46 7.81 -7.47
C SER A 3 14.30 7.55 -5.97
N ASP A 4 14.87 6.44 -5.49
CA ASP A 4 14.89 6.05 -4.08
C ASP A 4 16.12 6.58 -3.31
N ALA A 5 17.03 7.31 -3.96
CA ALA A 5 18.32 7.69 -3.38
C ALA A 5 18.20 8.42 -2.03
N GLY A 6 17.19 9.30 -1.88
CA GLY A 6 16.93 10.01 -0.63
C GLY A 6 16.24 9.16 0.45
N LEU A 7 15.60 8.05 0.08
CA LEU A 7 14.84 7.17 0.98
C LEU A 7 15.65 5.97 1.47
N LEU A 8 16.57 5.44 0.67
CA LEU A 8 17.34 4.24 1.04
C LEU A 8 18.10 4.37 2.37
N PRO A 9 18.77 5.50 2.71
CA PRO A 9 19.42 5.64 4.01
C PRO A 9 18.42 5.56 5.18
N TRP A 10 17.21 6.10 5.01
CA TRP A 10 16.14 6.01 6.00
C TRP A 10 15.64 4.58 6.15
N TYR A 11 15.42 3.89 5.02
CA TYR A 11 15.04 2.48 5.02
C TYR A 11 16.09 1.63 5.75
N GLU A 12 17.37 1.79 5.44
CA GLU A 12 18.46 1.05 6.09
C GLU A 12 18.50 1.26 7.61
N ARG A 13 18.31 2.52 8.06
CA ARG A 13 18.23 2.84 9.48
C ARG A 13 17.00 2.20 10.14
N MET A 14 15.84 2.26 9.50
CA MET A 14 14.60 1.68 10.03
C MET A 14 14.66 0.15 10.07
N ARG A 15 15.27 -0.48 9.07
CA ARG A 15 15.50 -1.93 9.02
C ARG A 15 16.35 -2.44 10.19
N ALA A 16 17.20 -1.61 10.77
CA ALA A 16 17.97 -1.98 11.96
C ALA A 16 17.10 -2.16 13.22
N GLU A 17 15.95 -1.49 13.31
CA GLU A 17 14.97 -1.68 14.40
C GLU A 17 14.14 -2.97 14.22
N VAL A 18 14.06 -3.46 12.99
CA VAL A 18 13.25 -4.64 12.62
C VAL A 18 14.11 -5.61 11.80
N PRO A 19 15.15 -6.20 12.40
CA PRO A 19 16.09 -7.05 11.68
C PRO A 19 15.40 -8.32 11.16
N ARG A 20 15.91 -8.85 10.03
CA ARG A 20 15.44 -10.10 9.41
C ARG A 20 13.98 -10.05 8.89
N ALA A 21 13.49 -8.87 8.54
CA ALA A 21 12.23 -8.75 7.81
C ALA A 21 12.42 -9.30 6.38
N ASP A 22 11.59 -10.27 6.00
CA ASP A 22 11.39 -10.67 4.60
C ASP A 22 10.32 -9.74 4.02
N VAL A 23 10.74 -8.82 3.16
CA VAL A 23 9.88 -7.75 2.65
C VAL A 23 9.04 -8.26 1.48
N PHE A 24 7.73 -8.04 1.54
CA PHE A 24 6.81 -8.46 0.49
C PHE A 24 5.81 -7.34 0.18
N ASP A 25 5.94 -6.73 -1.00
CA ASP A 25 5.04 -5.68 -1.46
C ASP A 25 3.77 -6.28 -2.08
N VAL A 26 2.61 -6.08 -1.45
CA VAL A 26 1.36 -6.67 -1.95
C VAL A 26 0.69 -5.87 -3.07
N HIS A 27 1.23 -4.70 -3.45
CA HIS A 27 0.60 -3.84 -4.45
C HIS A 27 1.62 -3.23 -5.40
N THR A 28 1.82 -3.86 -6.56
CA THR A 28 2.66 -3.32 -7.64
C THR A 28 2.05 -3.60 -9.01
N HIS A 29 2.38 -2.75 -9.99
CA HIS A 29 1.87 -2.83 -11.34
C HIS A 29 3.02 -2.79 -12.34
N ILE A 30 2.86 -3.55 -13.43
CA ILE A 30 3.70 -3.45 -14.62
C ILE A 30 2.82 -3.26 -15.85
N GLY A 31 3.40 -2.71 -16.91
CA GLY A 31 2.68 -2.36 -18.13
C GLY A 31 2.81 -0.89 -18.45
N SER A 32 2.06 -0.46 -19.46
CA SER A 32 2.38 0.79 -20.17
C SER A 32 1.17 1.62 -20.59
N ASN A 33 -0.05 1.15 -20.36
CA ASN A 33 -1.29 1.73 -20.88
C ASN A 33 -2.11 2.46 -19.83
N ASP A 34 -1.48 2.84 -18.72
CA ASP A 34 -2.11 3.57 -17.65
C ASP A 34 -2.64 4.95 -18.12
N PRO A 35 -3.93 5.27 -17.87
CA PRO A 35 -4.50 6.56 -18.26
C PRO A 35 -3.83 7.78 -17.60
N ASP A 36 -3.23 7.60 -16.42
CA ASP A 36 -2.51 8.67 -15.71
C ASP A 36 -1.06 8.81 -16.23
N GLY A 37 -0.68 8.04 -17.27
CA GLY A 37 0.59 8.14 -17.98
C GLY A 37 1.73 7.38 -17.33
N PHE A 38 1.47 6.61 -16.26
CA PHE A 38 2.50 5.82 -15.61
C PHE A 38 2.84 4.55 -16.37
N ARG A 39 4.12 4.18 -16.34
CA ARG A 39 4.62 2.95 -16.96
C ARG A 39 5.63 2.31 -16.02
N CYS A 40 5.69 1.00 -16.01
CA CYS A 40 6.71 0.25 -15.30
C CYS A 40 6.96 -1.07 -16.00
N THR A 41 8.22 -1.31 -16.34
CA THR A 41 8.69 -2.60 -16.84
C THR A 41 9.00 -3.55 -15.68
N ARG A 42 9.03 -4.87 -15.95
CA ARG A 42 9.54 -5.84 -14.97
C ARG A 42 10.93 -5.47 -14.46
N THR A 43 11.83 -5.05 -15.35
CA THR A 43 13.21 -4.72 -14.98
C THR A 43 13.24 -3.59 -13.97
N GLU A 44 12.54 -2.48 -14.23
CA GLU A 44 12.48 -1.35 -13.28
C GLU A 44 11.89 -1.75 -11.93
N LEU A 45 10.83 -2.57 -11.92
CA LEU A 45 10.22 -3.05 -10.69
C LEU A 45 11.17 -3.96 -9.90
N VAL A 46 11.83 -4.91 -10.58
CA VAL A 46 12.77 -5.84 -9.96
C VAL A 46 13.99 -5.10 -9.40
N GLU A 47 14.55 -4.14 -10.13
CA GLU A 47 15.68 -3.32 -9.64
C GLU A 47 15.30 -2.57 -8.35
N SER A 48 14.10 -1.99 -8.28
CA SER A 48 13.63 -1.33 -7.06
C SER A 48 13.43 -2.31 -5.89
N LEU A 49 12.87 -3.50 -6.15
CA LEU A 49 12.71 -4.54 -5.13
C LEU A 49 14.05 -5.12 -4.63
N GLU A 50 15.07 -5.19 -5.49
CA GLU A 50 16.40 -5.70 -5.14
C GLU A 50 17.09 -4.85 -4.07
N HIS A 51 16.85 -3.53 -4.04
CA HIS A 51 17.36 -2.67 -2.97
C HIS A 51 16.89 -3.08 -1.56
N LEU A 52 15.73 -3.74 -1.48
CA LEU A 52 15.13 -4.20 -0.23
C LEU A 52 15.30 -5.70 0.00
N ASP A 53 15.79 -6.44 -1.00
CA ASP A 53 15.63 -7.89 -1.15
C ASP A 53 14.16 -8.34 -1.02
N ALA A 54 13.24 -7.59 -1.64
CA ALA A 54 11.80 -7.80 -1.52
C ALA A 54 11.22 -8.72 -2.60
N SER A 55 10.09 -9.36 -2.29
CA SER A 55 9.19 -9.99 -3.28
C SER A 55 7.95 -9.11 -3.50
N ALA A 56 7.15 -9.37 -4.54
CA ALA A 56 5.92 -8.62 -4.75
C ALA A 56 4.78 -9.39 -5.42
N PHE A 57 3.53 -9.02 -5.11
CA PHE A 57 2.39 -9.25 -6.01
C PHE A 57 2.44 -8.22 -7.13
N VAL A 58 2.22 -8.66 -8.37
CA VAL A 58 2.27 -7.79 -9.55
C VAL A 58 1.03 -7.96 -10.42
N PHE A 59 0.46 -6.83 -10.86
CA PHE A 59 -0.74 -6.75 -11.70
C PHE A 59 -0.45 -6.05 -13.03
N PRO A 60 -1.28 -6.25 -14.06
CA PRO A 60 -1.29 -5.34 -15.19
C PRO A 60 -1.80 -3.95 -14.77
N MET A 61 -1.31 -2.92 -15.45
CA MET A 61 -1.90 -1.57 -15.46
C MET A 61 -3.37 -1.58 -15.91
N HIS A 62 -4.03 -0.42 -15.93
CA HIS A 62 -5.34 -0.31 -16.56
C HIS A 62 -5.20 -0.47 -18.07
N GLU A 63 -6.00 -1.38 -18.66
CA GLU A 63 -5.96 -1.78 -20.05
C GLU A 63 -7.37 -1.59 -20.65
N PRO A 64 -7.68 -0.42 -21.24
CA PRO A 64 -9.03 -0.10 -21.70
C PRO A 64 -9.60 -1.05 -22.76
N ASP A 65 -8.74 -1.76 -23.49
CA ASP A 65 -9.11 -2.73 -24.53
C ASP A 65 -9.29 -4.17 -23.99
N GLY A 66 -9.19 -4.36 -22.67
CA GLY A 66 -9.38 -5.64 -21.99
C GLY A 66 -8.10 -6.25 -21.43
N TYR A 67 -8.25 -7.21 -20.51
CA TYR A 67 -7.14 -7.69 -19.68
C TYR A 67 -6.47 -8.98 -20.14
N SER A 68 -7.06 -9.76 -21.07
CA SER A 68 -6.53 -11.10 -21.37
C SER A 68 -5.06 -11.10 -21.81
N ALA A 69 -4.68 -10.22 -22.74
CA ALA A 69 -3.30 -10.11 -23.21
C ALA A 69 -2.35 -9.55 -22.14
N ALA A 70 -2.83 -8.61 -21.32
CA ALA A 70 -2.05 -8.03 -20.24
C ALA A 70 -1.83 -9.01 -19.08
N ASN A 71 -2.82 -9.85 -18.78
CA ASN A 71 -2.72 -10.96 -17.84
C ASN A 71 -1.68 -11.99 -18.31
N ASP A 72 -1.65 -12.30 -19.62
CA ASP A 72 -0.64 -13.19 -20.21
C ASP A 72 0.77 -12.59 -20.11
N MET A 73 0.89 -11.28 -20.37
CA MET A 73 2.15 -10.54 -20.19
C MET A 73 2.62 -10.61 -18.73
N VAL A 74 1.75 -10.31 -17.75
CA VAL A 74 2.11 -10.35 -16.33
C VAL A 74 2.49 -11.76 -15.88
N ALA A 75 1.80 -12.80 -16.35
CA ALA A 75 2.16 -14.18 -16.04
C ALA A 75 3.56 -14.54 -16.58
N ALA A 76 3.87 -14.15 -17.82
CA ALA A 76 5.18 -14.37 -18.42
C ALA A 76 6.30 -13.60 -17.70
N GLU A 77 6.08 -12.32 -17.40
CA GLU A 77 7.06 -11.49 -16.67
C GLU A 77 7.27 -11.98 -15.23
N ALA A 78 6.21 -12.42 -14.55
CA ALA A 78 6.33 -13.03 -13.23
C ALA A 78 7.15 -14.33 -13.26
N ALA A 79 6.93 -15.20 -14.26
CA ALA A 79 7.73 -16.40 -14.45
C ALA A 79 9.21 -16.10 -14.75
N ALA A 80 9.49 -15.02 -15.46
CA ALA A 80 10.85 -14.56 -15.79
C ALA A 80 11.56 -13.82 -14.64
N SER A 81 10.88 -13.57 -13.51
CA SER A 81 11.41 -12.78 -12.38
C SER A 81 12.37 -13.53 -11.44
N GLY A 82 12.63 -14.82 -11.70
CA GLY A 82 13.43 -15.65 -10.78
C GLY A 82 12.75 -15.94 -9.45
N GLY A 83 11.40 -15.87 -9.39
CA GLY A 83 10.61 -16.13 -8.19
C GLY A 83 10.36 -14.90 -7.31
N ARG A 84 10.79 -13.71 -7.73
CA ARG A 84 10.58 -12.45 -6.98
C ARG A 84 9.15 -11.90 -7.14
N LEU A 85 8.54 -12.12 -8.31
CA LEU A 85 7.21 -11.61 -8.64
C LEU A 85 6.16 -12.72 -8.69
N PHE A 86 5.00 -12.41 -8.14
CA PHE A 86 3.82 -13.28 -8.07
C PHE A 86 2.71 -12.62 -8.87
N GLY A 87 2.53 -13.07 -10.12
CA GLY A 87 1.58 -12.48 -11.05
C GLY A 87 0.13 -12.73 -10.63
N PHE A 88 -0.69 -11.68 -10.68
CA PHE A 88 -2.13 -11.74 -10.46
C PHE A 88 -2.85 -11.35 -11.75
N CYS A 89 -4.05 -11.89 -11.94
CA CYS A 89 -4.89 -11.52 -13.07
C CYS A 89 -5.87 -10.41 -12.69
N ARG A 90 -5.98 -9.38 -13.52
CA ARG A 90 -7.01 -8.35 -13.39
C ARG A 90 -8.24 -8.76 -14.18
N LEU A 91 -9.42 -8.55 -13.60
CA LEU A 91 -10.69 -8.94 -14.19
C LEU A 91 -11.57 -7.72 -14.45
N ASP A 92 -12.27 -7.74 -15.56
CA ASP A 92 -13.43 -6.89 -15.83
C ASP A 92 -14.70 -7.73 -15.57
N PRO A 93 -15.58 -7.35 -14.62
CA PRO A 93 -16.84 -8.05 -14.39
C PRO A 93 -17.79 -8.08 -15.59
N HIS A 94 -17.57 -7.23 -16.59
CA HIS A 94 -18.34 -7.16 -17.81
C HIS A 94 -17.81 -8.07 -18.94
N ASP A 95 -16.65 -8.70 -18.77
CA ASP A 95 -16.00 -9.55 -19.77
C ASP A 95 -15.67 -10.95 -19.23
N ALA A 96 -16.71 -11.77 -19.03
CA ALA A 96 -16.60 -13.18 -18.63
C ALA A 96 -15.58 -13.45 -17.48
N PRO A 97 -15.68 -12.73 -16.34
CA PRO A 97 -14.62 -12.68 -15.32
C PRO A 97 -14.27 -14.05 -14.75
N LEU A 98 -15.24 -14.96 -14.61
CA LEU A 98 -15.01 -16.31 -14.11
C LEU A 98 -14.16 -17.16 -15.07
N ALA A 99 -14.42 -17.06 -16.38
CA ALA A 99 -13.68 -17.80 -17.38
C ALA A 99 -12.22 -17.34 -17.42
N GLU A 100 -12.01 -16.02 -17.38
CA GLU A 100 -10.67 -15.43 -17.34
C GLU A 100 -9.93 -15.77 -16.05
N ALA A 101 -10.59 -15.70 -14.89
CA ALA A 101 -9.99 -16.11 -13.61
C ALA A 101 -9.51 -17.56 -13.65
N ARG A 102 -10.34 -18.49 -14.15
CA ARG A 102 -9.96 -19.92 -14.27
C ARG A 102 -8.78 -20.11 -15.21
N ARG A 103 -8.78 -19.43 -16.36
CA ARG A 103 -7.69 -19.49 -17.35
C ARG A 103 -6.37 -19.00 -16.74
N CYS A 104 -6.39 -17.83 -16.11
CA CYS A 104 -5.21 -17.22 -15.51
C CYS A 104 -4.65 -18.04 -14.35
N LEU A 105 -5.51 -18.55 -13.45
CA LEU A 105 -5.07 -19.40 -12.35
C LEU A 105 -4.47 -20.72 -12.85
N ALA A 106 -5.03 -21.32 -13.91
CA ALA A 106 -4.44 -22.50 -14.56
C ALA A 106 -3.08 -22.19 -15.22
N ASN A 107 -2.87 -20.95 -15.66
CA ASN A 107 -1.62 -20.46 -16.25
C ASN A 107 -0.62 -19.92 -15.21
N GLY A 108 -0.87 -20.13 -13.91
CA GLY A 108 0.08 -19.82 -12.84
C GLY A 108 -0.13 -18.48 -12.12
N ALA A 109 -1.21 -17.75 -12.42
CA ALA A 109 -1.58 -16.59 -11.62
C ALA A 109 -1.80 -17.00 -10.14
N ARG A 110 -1.34 -16.14 -9.23
CA ARG A 110 -1.31 -16.38 -7.78
C ARG A 110 -2.40 -15.64 -7.03
N GLY A 111 -3.20 -14.83 -7.72
CA GLY A 111 -4.35 -14.12 -7.18
C GLY A 111 -5.08 -13.30 -8.24
N ILE A 112 -6.02 -12.48 -7.77
CA ILE A 112 -6.95 -11.70 -8.60
C ILE A 112 -6.88 -10.22 -8.20
N LYS A 113 -6.93 -9.32 -9.18
CA LYS A 113 -7.04 -7.88 -9.00
C LYS A 113 -8.42 -7.40 -9.47
N LEU A 114 -9.07 -6.60 -8.63
CA LEU A 114 -10.32 -5.92 -8.95
C LEU A 114 -10.13 -4.41 -8.81
N HIS A 115 -10.75 -3.61 -9.70
CA HIS A 115 -10.70 -2.16 -9.60
C HIS A 115 -12.07 -1.50 -9.87
N PRO A 116 -13.02 -1.59 -8.90
CA PRO A 116 -14.41 -1.13 -9.03
C PRO A 116 -14.60 0.23 -9.71
N ARG A 117 -13.75 1.21 -9.39
CA ARG A 117 -13.82 2.56 -9.96
C ARG A 117 -13.43 2.65 -11.44
N ALA A 118 -12.45 1.87 -11.88
CA ALA A 118 -11.90 1.97 -13.24
C ALA A 118 -12.81 1.21 -14.21
N GLU A 119 -13.27 0.02 -13.82
CA GLU A 119 -14.18 -0.78 -14.63
C GLU A 119 -15.67 -0.47 -14.36
N GLY A 120 -15.99 0.44 -13.42
CA GLY A 120 -17.35 0.96 -13.26
C GLY A 120 -18.37 0.01 -12.62
N PHE A 121 -17.97 -0.75 -11.60
CA PHE A 121 -18.83 -1.72 -10.90
C PHE A 121 -18.81 -1.54 -9.37
N ASN A 122 -19.74 -2.19 -8.68
CA ASN A 122 -19.73 -2.34 -7.22
C ASN A 122 -19.30 -3.76 -6.83
N LEU A 123 -18.67 -3.94 -5.67
CA LEU A 123 -18.11 -5.23 -5.28
C LEU A 123 -19.14 -6.37 -5.15
N ASP A 124 -20.43 -6.08 -4.99
CA ASP A 124 -21.53 -7.03 -4.99
C ASP A 124 -21.98 -7.49 -6.40
N HIS A 125 -21.29 -7.04 -7.46
CA HIS A 125 -21.64 -7.34 -8.84
C HIS A 125 -21.90 -8.84 -9.07
N PRO A 126 -23.06 -9.25 -9.63
CA PRO A 126 -23.45 -10.66 -9.73
C PRO A 126 -22.43 -11.54 -10.45
N ALA A 127 -21.74 -11.02 -11.47
CA ALA A 127 -20.72 -11.77 -12.21
C ALA A 127 -19.48 -12.12 -11.37
N LEU A 128 -19.28 -11.48 -10.22
CA LEU A 128 -18.17 -11.77 -9.30
C LEU A 128 -18.50 -12.84 -8.24
N GLN A 129 -19.77 -13.24 -8.09
CA GLN A 129 -20.16 -14.22 -7.06
C GLN A 129 -19.40 -15.54 -7.22
N ASP A 130 -19.37 -16.09 -8.44
CA ASP A 130 -18.62 -17.32 -8.73
C ASP A 130 -17.10 -17.12 -8.70
N VAL A 131 -16.63 -15.88 -8.89
CA VAL A 131 -15.20 -15.54 -8.73
C VAL A 131 -14.81 -15.58 -7.25
N PHE A 132 -15.66 -15.08 -6.35
CA PHE A 132 -15.44 -15.17 -4.91
C PHE A 132 -15.48 -16.62 -4.42
N ILE A 133 -16.42 -17.44 -4.92
CA ILE A 133 -16.45 -18.88 -4.63
C ILE A 133 -15.15 -19.56 -5.10
N LEU A 134 -14.72 -19.30 -6.34
CA LEU A 134 -13.46 -19.84 -6.86
C LEU A 134 -12.27 -19.44 -5.97
N ALA A 135 -12.21 -18.17 -5.56
CA ALA A 135 -11.13 -17.65 -4.74
C ALA A 135 -11.14 -18.20 -3.31
N ASP A 136 -12.31 -18.44 -2.75
CA ASP A 136 -12.54 -19.08 -1.46
C ASP A 136 -12.04 -20.53 -1.46
N GLU A 137 -12.53 -21.35 -2.40
CA GLU A 137 -12.18 -22.77 -2.52
C GLU A 137 -10.69 -22.97 -2.76
N ASN A 138 -10.08 -22.12 -3.58
CA ASN A 138 -8.65 -22.22 -3.92
C ASN A 138 -7.77 -21.48 -2.93
N ARG A 139 -8.38 -20.74 -2.00
CA ARG A 139 -7.72 -19.79 -1.10
C ARG A 139 -6.71 -18.97 -1.91
N VAL A 140 -7.17 -18.19 -2.88
CA VAL A 140 -6.32 -17.24 -3.62
C VAL A 140 -6.67 -15.81 -3.20
N PRO A 141 -5.69 -14.95 -2.95
CA PRO A 141 -5.94 -13.57 -2.60
C PRO A 141 -6.61 -12.78 -3.73
N ILE A 142 -7.54 -11.92 -3.34
CA ILE A 142 -8.13 -10.88 -4.19
C ILE A 142 -7.67 -9.53 -3.64
N LEU A 143 -6.96 -8.74 -4.44
CA LEU A 143 -6.69 -7.35 -4.12
C LEU A 143 -7.72 -6.46 -4.83
N CYS A 144 -8.51 -5.73 -4.04
CA CYS A 144 -9.55 -4.84 -4.51
C CYS A 144 -9.13 -3.39 -4.29
N HIS A 145 -9.20 -2.56 -5.33
CA HIS A 145 -8.98 -1.12 -5.17
C HIS A 145 -10.01 -0.55 -4.19
N ALA A 146 -9.56 0.07 -3.10
CA ALA A 146 -10.42 0.69 -2.08
C ALA A 146 -10.09 2.17 -1.81
N GLY A 147 -9.60 2.85 -2.85
CA GLY A 147 -9.48 4.31 -2.88
C GLY A 147 -10.84 5.02 -3.01
N ARG A 148 -10.81 6.35 -3.19
CA ARG A 148 -12.02 7.21 -3.19
C ARG A 148 -13.06 6.82 -4.25
N GLY A 149 -14.34 7.01 -3.92
CA GLY A 149 -15.42 7.10 -4.91
C GLY A 149 -16.06 5.77 -5.32
N ILE A 150 -16.01 4.75 -4.45
CA ILE A 150 -16.65 3.45 -4.69
C ILE A 150 -17.83 3.29 -3.73
N PRO A 151 -19.07 3.27 -4.22
CA PRO A 151 -20.25 3.13 -3.37
C PRO A 151 -20.25 1.83 -2.56
N ALA A 152 -20.51 1.94 -1.25
CA ALA A 152 -20.75 0.82 -0.34
C ALA A 152 -19.67 -0.28 -0.32
N LEU A 153 -18.44 0.02 -0.75
CA LEU A 153 -17.36 -0.96 -0.89
C LEU A 153 -17.11 -1.76 0.38
N GLY A 154 -16.95 -1.09 1.52
CA GLY A 154 -16.68 -1.75 2.79
C GLY A 154 -17.81 -2.66 3.25
N ARG A 155 -19.08 -2.30 2.99
CA ARG A 155 -20.23 -3.16 3.33
C ARG A 155 -20.21 -4.45 2.52
N HIS A 156 -19.98 -4.34 1.21
CA HIS A 156 -19.87 -5.50 0.34
C HIS A 156 -18.62 -6.35 0.66
N ALA A 157 -17.50 -5.73 1.04
CA ALA A 157 -16.30 -6.43 1.46
C ALA A 157 -16.55 -7.29 2.70
N VAL A 158 -17.20 -6.72 3.73
CA VAL A 158 -17.59 -7.43 4.95
C VAL A 158 -18.55 -8.57 4.64
N GLU A 159 -19.56 -8.32 3.81
CA GLU A 159 -20.54 -9.36 3.41
C GLU A 159 -19.89 -10.51 2.64
N VAL A 160 -19.01 -10.21 1.68
CA VAL A 160 -18.28 -11.21 0.91
C VAL A 160 -17.36 -12.02 1.83
N CYS A 161 -16.61 -11.38 2.73
CA CYS A 161 -15.76 -12.07 3.71
C CYS A 161 -16.56 -12.96 4.67
N SER A 162 -17.75 -12.51 5.11
CA SER A 162 -18.68 -13.30 5.92
C SER A 162 -19.19 -14.55 5.20
N ARG A 163 -19.50 -14.45 3.90
CA ARG A 163 -20.01 -15.56 3.09
C ARG A 163 -18.92 -16.57 2.69
N HIS A 164 -17.68 -16.10 2.59
CA HIS A 164 -16.56 -16.85 2.03
C HIS A 164 -15.35 -16.82 3.00
N PRO A 165 -15.34 -17.65 4.06
CA PRO A 165 -14.33 -17.59 5.11
C PRO A 165 -12.91 -18.02 4.68
N GLY A 166 -12.77 -18.73 3.55
CA GLY A 166 -11.49 -19.12 2.95
C GLY A 166 -10.91 -18.09 1.96
N LEU A 167 -11.74 -17.16 1.46
CA LEU A 167 -11.32 -16.02 0.62
C LEU A 167 -10.33 -15.14 1.38
N ARG A 168 -9.35 -14.53 0.71
CA ARG A 168 -8.52 -13.47 1.30
C ARG A 168 -8.71 -12.18 0.53
N LEU A 169 -9.50 -11.27 1.09
CA LEU A 169 -9.79 -9.99 0.44
C LEU A 169 -8.86 -8.91 1.00
N ILE A 170 -8.04 -8.32 0.14
CA ILE A 170 -7.15 -7.20 0.45
C ILE A 170 -7.79 -5.92 -0.08
N LEU A 171 -8.13 -5.00 0.81
CA LEU A 171 -8.57 -3.65 0.45
C LEU A 171 -7.36 -2.74 0.31
N ALA A 172 -7.14 -2.26 -0.91
CA ALA A 172 -6.01 -1.39 -1.20
C ALA A 172 -6.16 0.01 -0.61
N HIS A 173 -5.06 0.75 -0.48
CA HIS A 173 -5.04 2.15 -0.07
C HIS A 173 -5.64 2.35 1.33
N ALA A 174 -5.20 1.53 2.29
CA ALA A 174 -5.68 1.52 3.67
C ALA A 174 -7.19 1.31 3.83
N GLY A 175 -7.90 0.87 2.78
CA GLY A 175 -9.37 0.82 2.78
C GLY A 175 -10.02 2.18 3.00
N ILE A 176 -9.38 3.27 2.55
CA ILE A 176 -9.69 4.64 2.97
C ILE A 176 -11.14 5.06 2.75
N SER A 177 -11.82 4.52 1.74
CA SER A 177 -13.25 4.80 1.50
C SER A 177 -14.16 4.43 2.67
N ASP A 178 -13.77 3.45 3.49
CA ASP A 178 -14.58 2.92 4.59
C ASP A 178 -13.80 2.83 5.91
N LEU A 179 -12.56 3.31 5.97
CA LEU A 179 -11.69 3.27 7.15
C LEU A 179 -12.29 3.98 8.37
N SER A 180 -13.27 4.86 8.20
CA SER A 180 -13.99 5.47 9.33
C SER A 180 -14.75 4.47 10.22
N TRP A 181 -15.12 3.31 9.67
CA TRP A 181 -15.95 2.33 10.37
C TRP A 181 -15.52 0.87 10.22
N ILE A 182 -14.97 0.47 9.07
CA ILE A 182 -14.76 -0.95 8.71
C ILE A 182 -13.77 -1.67 9.63
N TRP A 183 -12.83 -0.94 10.23
CA TRP A 183 -11.88 -1.50 11.21
C TRP A 183 -12.59 -2.17 12.40
N ARG A 184 -13.83 -1.78 12.73
CA ARG A 184 -14.62 -2.43 13.79
C ARG A 184 -15.06 -3.84 13.41
N GLU A 185 -15.20 -4.11 12.12
CA GLU A 185 -15.58 -5.42 11.59
C GLU A 185 -14.36 -6.32 11.38
N ALA A 186 -13.17 -5.74 11.19
CA ALA A 186 -11.95 -6.48 10.87
C ALA A 186 -11.65 -7.64 11.85
N PRO A 187 -11.75 -7.49 13.19
CA PRO A 187 -11.51 -8.60 14.13
C PRO A 187 -12.45 -9.79 13.97
N ALA A 188 -13.67 -9.59 13.46
CA ALA A 188 -14.63 -10.66 13.19
C ALA A 188 -14.43 -11.32 11.81
N HIS A 189 -13.57 -10.74 10.96
CA HIS A 189 -13.31 -11.16 9.60
C HIS A 189 -11.79 -11.33 9.40
N PRO A 190 -11.17 -12.41 9.92
CA PRO A 190 -9.71 -12.63 9.84
C PRO A 190 -9.18 -12.81 8.41
N ASN A 191 -10.08 -12.82 7.44
CA ASN A 191 -9.85 -12.99 6.02
C ASN A 191 -10.00 -11.68 5.22
N LEU A 192 -10.30 -10.57 5.92
CA LEU A 192 -10.25 -9.19 5.43
C LEU A 192 -8.89 -8.57 5.78
N PHE A 193 -8.19 -8.03 4.79
CA PHE A 193 -6.88 -7.40 4.90
C PHE A 193 -6.90 -5.99 4.31
N PHE A 194 -5.90 -5.19 4.69
CA PHE A 194 -5.72 -3.81 4.23
C PHE A 194 -4.26 -3.62 3.82
N ASP A 195 -4.01 -2.98 2.67
CA ASP A 195 -2.66 -2.61 2.30
C ASP A 195 -2.27 -1.21 2.82
N THR A 196 -0.96 -0.91 2.86
CA THR A 196 -0.45 0.39 3.31
C THR A 196 -0.20 1.41 2.20
N ALA A 197 -0.60 1.14 0.95
CA ALA A 197 -0.23 1.99 -0.18
C ALA A 197 -1.08 3.27 -0.24
N TRP A 198 -0.72 4.24 0.59
CA TRP A 198 -1.41 5.51 0.72
C TRP A 198 -0.46 6.63 1.11
N TRP A 199 -0.77 7.84 0.67
CA TRP A 199 0.13 9.00 0.83
C TRP A 199 -0.07 9.73 2.17
N SER A 200 -1.25 9.64 2.79
CA SER A 200 -1.61 10.40 3.99
C SER A 200 -1.11 9.69 5.25
N PRO A 201 -0.19 10.29 6.03
CA PRO A 201 0.32 9.67 7.25
C PRO A 201 -0.75 9.48 8.32
N SER A 202 -1.76 10.37 8.39
CA SER A 202 -2.85 10.25 9.38
C SER A 202 -3.70 9.01 9.13
N ASP A 203 -4.00 8.73 7.87
CA ASP A 203 -4.81 7.56 7.50
C ASP A 203 -4.05 6.26 7.75
N VAL A 204 -2.76 6.23 7.43
CA VAL A 204 -1.91 5.06 7.72
C VAL A 204 -1.74 4.87 9.23
N GLN A 205 -1.56 5.94 10.02
CA GLN A 205 -1.56 5.84 11.49
C GLN A 205 -2.89 5.31 12.03
N ALA A 206 -4.03 5.77 11.49
CA ALA A 206 -5.34 5.27 11.88
C ALA A 206 -5.47 3.77 11.56
N LEU A 207 -5.02 3.33 10.38
CA LEU A 207 -4.98 1.92 10.00
C LEU A 207 -4.20 1.10 11.03
N PHE A 208 -2.95 1.47 11.31
CA PHE A 208 -2.09 0.76 12.26
C PHE A 208 -2.60 0.79 13.71
N ALA A 209 -3.29 1.84 14.13
CA ALA A 209 -3.84 1.94 15.48
C ALA A 209 -5.17 1.18 15.67
N LEU A 210 -5.98 1.05 14.60
CA LEU A 210 -7.35 0.56 14.70
C LEU A 210 -7.57 -0.87 14.15
N VAL A 211 -6.71 -1.33 13.25
CA VAL A 211 -6.82 -2.66 12.63
C VAL A 211 -5.82 -3.62 13.27
N PRO A 212 -6.19 -4.89 13.56
CA PRO A 212 -5.24 -5.89 14.03
C PRO A 212 -4.04 -6.00 13.07
N PRO A 213 -2.79 -6.00 13.57
CA PRO A 213 -1.60 -6.01 12.72
C PRO A 213 -1.52 -7.22 11.76
N GLY A 214 -2.14 -8.35 12.11
CA GLY A 214 -2.23 -9.53 11.22
C GLY A 214 -3.06 -9.29 9.96
N GLN A 215 -3.84 -8.21 9.91
CA GLN A 215 -4.69 -7.82 8.79
C GLN A 215 -4.12 -6.63 7.99
N ILE A 216 -2.91 -6.16 8.30
CA ILE A 216 -2.24 -5.06 7.60
C ILE A 216 -1.08 -5.64 6.76
N LEU A 217 -0.98 -5.23 5.50
CA LEU A 217 0.01 -5.71 4.54
C LEU A 217 0.80 -4.54 3.96
N MET A 218 2.13 -4.62 3.99
CA MET A 218 2.97 -3.59 3.35
C MET A 218 2.74 -3.53 1.84
N ALA A 219 2.55 -2.31 1.33
CA ALA A 219 2.37 -2.04 -0.08
C ALA A 219 2.90 -0.66 -0.49
N SER A 220 3.41 -0.55 -1.73
CA SER A 220 3.86 0.72 -2.31
C SER A 220 2.94 1.30 -3.40
N ASP A 221 2.12 0.46 -4.04
CA ASP A 221 1.42 0.79 -5.29
C ASP A 221 2.40 1.21 -6.39
N ALA A 222 3.53 0.49 -6.52
CA ALA A 222 4.49 0.76 -7.58
C ALA A 222 3.82 0.69 -8.95
N PRO A 223 4.09 1.64 -9.86
CA PRO A 223 5.16 2.61 -9.77
C PRO A 223 4.72 3.95 -9.17
N TYR A 224 3.51 4.10 -8.63
CA TYR A 224 3.02 5.37 -8.05
C TYR A 224 3.78 5.76 -6.78
N GLY A 225 4.00 4.79 -5.89
CA GLY A 225 5.03 4.84 -4.83
C GLY A 225 6.19 3.91 -5.15
N THR A 226 7.26 3.98 -4.36
CA THR A 226 8.37 3.02 -4.48
C THR A 226 8.30 1.97 -3.35
N PRO A 227 8.75 0.73 -3.59
CA PRO A 227 8.93 -0.28 -2.54
C PRO A 227 9.70 0.24 -1.32
N ALA A 228 10.76 1.03 -1.53
CA ALA A 228 11.53 1.65 -0.44
C ALA A 228 10.67 2.59 0.41
N PHE A 229 9.85 3.43 -0.23
CA PHE A 229 8.91 4.30 0.46
C PHE A 229 7.88 3.48 1.26
N GLY A 230 7.22 2.52 0.62
CA GLY A 230 6.19 1.67 1.23
C GLY A 230 6.69 0.93 2.47
N ALA A 231 7.84 0.26 2.36
CA ALA A 231 8.45 -0.46 3.48
C ALA A 231 8.90 0.47 4.61
N THR A 232 9.49 1.63 4.28
CA THR A 232 9.91 2.62 5.28
C THR A 232 8.72 3.16 6.07
N MET A 233 7.62 3.49 5.38
CA MET A 233 6.40 3.97 6.02
C MET A 233 5.74 2.89 6.88
N ALA A 234 5.68 1.65 6.41
CA ALA A 234 5.14 0.53 7.20
C ALA A 234 5.94 0.29 8.50
N ILE A 235 7.28 0.30 8.44
CA ILE A 235 8.11 0.19 9.65
C ILE A 235 7.83 1.35 10.60
N ARG A 236 7.90 2.58 10.08
CA ARG A 236 7.75 3.79 10.89
C ARG A 236 6.41 3.83 11.60
N HIS A 237 5.33 3.59 10.88
CA HIS A 237 3.99 3.63 11.46
C HIS A 237 3.74 2.49 12.43
N GLY A 238 4.20 1.27 12.11
CA GLY A 238 4.11 0.13 13.04
C GLY A 238 4.83 0.39 14.36
N LEU A 239 6.08 0.85 14.31
CA LEU A 239 6.85 1.18 15.52
C LEU A 239 6.21 2.36 16.28
N GLN A 240 5.69 3.37 15.57
CA GLN A 240 5.10 4.56 16.17
C GLN A 240 3.83 4.26 16.98
N VAL A 241 3.01 3.29 16.55
CA VAL A 241 1.84 2.83 17.33
C VAL A 241 2.21 1.79 18.39
N GLY A 242 3.50 1.48 18.56
CA GLY A 242 4.00 0.56 19.58
C GLY A 242 3.93 -0.92 19.20
N LEU A 243 3.85 -1.28 17.91
CA LEU A 243 4.00 -2.67 17.51
C LEU A 243 5.38 -3.21 17.89
N SER A 244 5.43 -4.48 18.31
CA SER A 244 6.68 -5.18 18.49
C SER A 244 7.40 -5.38 17.14
N PRO A 245 8.74 -5.50 17.12
CA PRO A 245 9.47 -5.84 15.89
C PRO A 245 8.92 -7.09 15.18
N ASP A 246 8.42 -8.06 15.93
CA ASP A 246 7.83 -9.30 15.40
C ASP A 246 6.52 -9.03 14.65
N ALA A 247 5.64 -8.20 15.21
CA ALA A 247 4.41 -7.78 14.53
C ALA A 247 4.71 -6.95 13.28
N VAL A 248 5.73 -6.06 13.34
CA VAL A 248 6.15 -5.29 12.16
C VAL A 248 6.70 -6.22 11.06
N ARG A 249 7.48 -7.27 11.38
CA ARG A 249 7.89 -8.29 10.39
C ARG A 249 6.70 -9.03 9.78
N GLY A 250 5.67 -9.26 10.58
CA GLY A 250 4.39 -9.77 10.13
C GLY A 250 3.79 -8.92 9.00
N VAL A 251 3.63 -7.62 9.26
CA VAL A 251 3.10 -6.63 8.30
C VAL A 251 3.99 -6.48 7.07
N LEU A 252 5.32 -6.47 7.26
CA LEU A 252 6.28 -6.23 6.17
C LEU A 252 6.32 -7.32 5.12
N GLY A 253 6.00 -8.57 5.47
CA GLY A 253 5.90 -9.60 4.45
C GLY A 253 5.64 -11.01 4.92
N ALA A 254 5.85 -11.35 6.20
CA ALA A 254 5.54 -12.70 6.66
C ALA A 254 4.04 -13.04 6.50
N GLN A 255 3.15 -12.08 6.72
CA GLN A 255 1.72 -12.26 6.46
C GLN A 255 1.42 -12.45 4.96
N ALA A 256 1.98 -11.59 4.11
CA ALA A 256 1.79 -11.66 2.66
C ALA A 256 2.32 -12.98 2.06
N ARG A 257 3.46 -13.48 2.55
CA ARG A 257 4.04 -14.78 2.17
C ARG A 257 3.06 -15.92 2.41
N ARG A 258 2.40 -15.95 3.58
CA ARG A 258 1.35 -16.95 3.88
C ARG A 258 0.15 -16.85 2.95
N LEU A 259 -0.28 -15.63 2.61
CA LEU A 259 -1.36 -15.44 1.63
C LEU A 259 -0.96 -15.96 0.25
N ALA A 260 0.30 -15.73 -0.17
CA ALA A 260 0.85 -16.22 -1.43
C ALA A 260 0.90 -17.76 -1.46
N GLU A 261 1.39 -18.38 -0.38
CA GLU A 261 1.59 -19.83 -0.22
C GLU A 261 0.30 -20.60 0.12
N ARG A 262 -0.79 -19.87 0.27
CA ARG A 262 -2.11 -20.38 0.58
C ARG A 262 -2.28 -20.99 1.96
N GLU A 263 -1.50 -20.51 2.92
CA GLU A 263 -1.60 -20.91 4.32
C GLU A 263 -2.70 -20.16 5.07
N ASP A 264 -2.89 -20.52 6.34
CA ASP A 264 -3.71 -19.74 7.27
C ASP A 264 -3.03 -18.39 7.57
N PRO A 265 -3.79 -17.31 7.81
CA PRO A 265 -3.21 -16.03 8.23
C PRO A 265 -2.47 -16.11 9.58
N LEU A 266 -1.52 -15.21 9.82
CA LEU A 266 -0.95 -15.03 11.16
C LEU A 266 -1.93 -14.23 12.02
N ASP A 267 -2.04 -14.63 13.29
CA ASP A 267 -2.58 -13.77 14.33
C ASP A 267 -1.40 -13.04 14.98
N LEU A 268 -1.37 -11.72 14.83
CA LEU A 268 -0.33 -10.84 15.41
C LEU A 268 -0.85 -10.05 16.61
N GLY A 269 -1.99 -10.46 17.18
CA GLY A 269 -2.64 -9.82 18.30
C GLY A 269 -3.64 -8.73 17.89
N PRO A 270 -4.27 -8.07 18.88
CA PRO A 270 -5.26 -7.04 18.64
C PRO A 270 -4.63 -5.74 18.11
N ALA A 271 -5.48 -4.84 17.63
CA ALA A 271 -5.07 -3.48 17.31
C ALA A 271 -4.51 -2.75 18.55
N PRO A 272 -3.45 -1.93 18.43
CA PRO A 272 -2.85 -1.20 19.55
C PRO A 272 -3.75 -0.17 20.24
N GLY A 273 -4.76 0.35 19.53
CA GLY A 273 -5.66 1.39 20.03
C GLY A 273 -5.13 2.81 19.80
N ILE A 274 -6.04 3.79 19.82
CA ILE A 274 -5.75 5.22 19.55
C ILE A 274 -4.95 5.91 20.66
N GLU A 275 -4.90 5.29 21.84
CA GLU A 275 -4.11 5.70 22.99
C GLU A 275 -2.60 5.53 22.76
N SER A 276 -2.21 4.71 21.77
CA SER A 276 -0.82 4.55 21.35
C SER A 276 -0.25 5.78 20.63
N LEU A 277 -1.12 6.64 20.10
CA LEU A 277 -0.73 7.80 19.30
C LEU A 277 -0.43 9.03 20.18
N SER A 278 0.68 9.71 19.88
CA SER A 278 1.02 10.99 20.52
C SER A 278 -0.01 12.07 20.21
N ARG A 279 -0.32 12.92 21.19
CA ARG A 279 -1.26 14.05 21.09
C ARG A 279 -0.60 15.38 21.47
N ASP A 280 0.66 15.58 21.12
CA ASP A 280 1.36 16.84 21.39
C ASP A 280 0.83 17.95 20.46
N PRO A 281 0.15 18.98 20.98
CA PRO A 281 -0.40 20.06 20.16
C PRO A 281 0.65 20.91 19.45
N LEU A 282 1.91 20.92 19.90
CA LEU A 282 2.98 21.64 19.19
C LEU A 282 3.52 20.84 18.01
N LEU A 283 3.63 19.51 18.14
CA LEU A 283 3.95 18.65 16.99
C LEU A 283 2.82 18.65 15.96
N GLU A 284 1.57 18.73 16.41
CA GLU A 284 0.40 18.81 15.52
C GLU A 284 0.44 20.07 14.62
N ARG A 285 0.95 21.19 15.14
CA ARG A 285 1.15 22.40 14.32
C ARG A 285 2.13 22.15 13.18
N VAL A 286 3.28 21.55 13.48
CA VAL A 286 4.28 21.22 12.45
C VAL A 286 3.68 20.26 11.43
N TYR A 287 3.01 19.20 11.89
CA TYR A 287 2.33 18.24 11.03
C TYR A 287 1.31 18.89 10.09
N SER A 288 0.43 19.75 10.63
CA SER A 288 -0.60 20.45 9.86
C SER A 288 0.00 21.33 8.75
N PHE A 289 1.09 22.06 9.04
CA PHE A 289 1.76 22.87 8.02
C PHE A 289 2.44 22.00 6.95
N LEU A 290 3.13 20.94 7.33
CA LEU A 290 3.75 20.01 6.38
C LEU A 290 2.72 19.33 5.48
N LEU A 291 1.59 18.89 6.02
CA LEU A 291 0.52 18.27 5.25
C LEU A 291 -0.13 19.28 4.28
N SER A 292 -0.34 20.52 4.72
CA SER A 292 -0.82 21.60 3.85
C SER A 292 0.16 21.90 2.72
N ALA A 293 1.47 21.89 3.01
CA ALA A 293 2.52 22.07 2.00
C ALA A 293 2.51 20.94 0.96
N ILE A 294 2.33 19.68 1.38
CA ILE A 294 2.17 18.53 0.48
C ILE A 294 0.95 18.73 -0.43
N GLY A 295 -0.20 19.13 0.13
CA GLY A 295 -1.41 19.44 -0.64
C GLY A 295 -1.18 20.53 -1.69
N GLN A 296 -0.45 21.59 -1.33
CA GLN A 296 -0.05 22.65 -2.27
C GLN A 296 0.87 22.12 -3.39
N MET A 297 1.85 21.28 -3.06
CA MET A 297 2.75 20.67 -4.05
C MET A 297 2.00 19.77 -5.04
N PHE A 298 1.06 18.94 -4.57
CA PHE A 298 0.14 18.21 -5.45
C PHE A 298 -0.72 19.15 -6.29
N ALA A 299 -1.08 20.30 -5.73
CA ALA A 299 -1.75 21.39 -6.41
C ALA A 299 -0.84 22.21 -7.35
N GLY A 300 0.44 21.82 -7.55
CA GLY A 300 1.40 22.51 -8.41
C GLY A 300 1.73 23.93 -7.91
N VAL A 301 1.53 24.17 -6.61
CA VAL A 301 1.77 25.44 -5.94
C VAL A 301 3.03 25.32 -5.09
N GLU A 302 3.94 26.28 -5.21
CA GLU A 302 5.13 26.34 -4.36
C GLU A 302 4.72 26.67 -2.91
N PRO A 303 4.97 25.78 -1.93
CA PRO A 303 4.46 25.90 -0.56
C PRO A 303 5.33 26.80 0.34
N LYS A 304 6.02 27.81 -0.21
CA LYS A 304 7.04 28.59 0.52
C LYS A 304 6.55 29.15 1.87
N GLU A 305 5.43 29.86 1.87
CA GLU A 305 4.89 30.47 3.09
C GLU A 305 4.43 29.41 4.11
N THR A 306 3.89 28.29 3.64
CA THR A 306 3.44 27.19 4.52
C THR A 306 4.63 26.49 5.17
N LEU A 307 5.73 26.29 4.43
CA LEU A 307 6.95 25.72 4.98
C LEU A 307 7.63 26.66 5.97
N ALA A 308 7.65 27.97 5.72
CA ALA A 308 8.12 28.95 6.70
C ALA A 308 7.34 28.88 8.03
N LEU A 309 6.04 28.58 7.99
CA LEU A 309 5.25 28.33 9.22
C LEU A 309 5.66 27.05 9.94
N ALA A 310 6.04 26.00 9.21
CA ALA A 310 6.58 24.77 9.80
C ALA A 310 7.95 25.02 10.44
N GLU A 311 8.81 25.82 9.81
CA GLU A 311 10.11 26.24 10.34
C GLU A 311 9.95 27.04 11.64
N LEU A 312 9.07 28.05 11.63
CA LEU A 312 8.75 28.83 12.84
C LEU A 312 8.13 27.99 13.96
N ALA A 313 7.41 26.91 13.63
CA ALA A 313 6.86 25.99 14.62
C ALA A 313 7.93 25.05 15.22
N CYS A 314 9.06 24.85 14.54
CA CYS A 314 10.21 24.10 15.02
C CYS A 314 11.19 24.96 15.84
N ASP A 315 11.09 26.29 15.77
CA ASP A 315 11.95 27.23 16.49
C ASP A 315 11.63 27.26 17.99
N VAL A 316 12.34 26.42 18.74
CA VAL A 316 12.24 26.31 20.20
C VAL A 316 13.61 26.49 20.85
N GLY A 317 13.63 26.93 22.11
CA GLY A 317 14.88 27.08 22.86
C GLY A 317 15.58 25.75 23.12
N GLU A 318 16.90 25.78 23.32
CA GLU A 318 17.75 24.59 23.53
C GLU A 318 17.31 23.67 24.70
N GLY A 319 16.56 24.21 25.66
CA GLY A 319 16.03 23.44 26.79
C GLY A 319 14.71 22.71 26.52
N ASP A 320 14.11 22.85 25.34
CA ASP A 320 12.87 22.15 24.99
C ASP A 320 13.15 20.65 24.72
N PRO A 321 12.38 19.72 25.32
CA PRO A 321 12.59 18.28 25.14
C PRO A 321 12.44 17.80 23.70
N ARG A 322 11.83 18.60 22.82
CA ARG A 322 11.61 18.28 21.39
C ARG A 322 12.68 18.86 20.48
N ALA A 323 13.61 19.66 20.98
CA ALA A 323 14.64 20.29 20.17
C ALA A 323 15.37 19.31 19.22
N PRO A 324 15.73 18.07 19.62
CA PRO A 324 16.33 17.10 18.70
C PRO A 324 15.43 16.68 17.55
N LEU A 325 14.12 16.54 17.80
CA LEU A 325 13.14 16.19 16.77
C LEU A 325 12.94 17.35 15.80
N TYR A 326 12.79 18.57 16.31
CA TYR A 326 12.66 19.77 15.48
C TYR A 326 13.90 20.02 14.63
N ALA A 327 15.11 19.81 15.17
CA ALA A 327 16.33 19.87 14.40
C ALA A 327 16.36 18.87 13.22
N ALA A 328 15.85 17.64 13.43
CA ALA A 328 15.74 16.66 12.36
C ALA A 328 14.72 17.08 11.28
N ILE A 329 13.60 17.70 11.67
CA ILE A 329 12.60 18.24 10.73
C ILE A 329 13.21 19.39 9.91
N MET A 330 13.90 20.32 10.56
CA MET A 330 14.59 21.42 9.88
C MET A 330 15.61 20.92 8.86
N SER A 331 16.42 19.92 9.23
CA SER A 331 17.38 19.32 8.29
C SER A 331 16.71 18.71 7.04
N LEU A 332 15.48 18.19 7.15
CA LEU A 332 14.73 17.68 6.00
C LEU A 332 14.16 18.81 5.13
N LEU A 333 13.75 19.92 5.75
CA LEU A 333 13.29 21.12 5.03
C LEU A 333 14.44 21.78 4.25
N ASP A 334 15.62 21.85 4.85
CA ASP A 334 16.83 22.34 4.19
C ASP A 334 17.19 21.46 2.98
N ALA A 335 17.18 20.12 3.17
CA ALA A 335 17.45 19.18 2.08
C ALA A 335 16.43 19.30 0.92
N ARG A 336 15.17 19.62 1.22
CA ARG A 336 14.15 19.92 0.20
C ARG A 336 14.50 21.21 -0.56
N ALA A 337 14.99 22.26 0.11
CA ALA A 337 15.27 23.53 -0.53
C ALA A 337 16.34 23.39 -1.65
N ASP A 338 17.24 22.42 -1.49
CA ASP A 338 18.27 22.08 -2.48
C ASP A 338 17.80 21.05 -3.53
N TYR A 339 16.58 20.51 -3.41
CA TYR A 339 16.03 19.53 -4.35
C TYR A 339 15.58 20.21 -5.64
N ASP A 340 16.23 19.85 -6.75
CA ASP A 340 15.83 20.24 -8.10
C ASP A 340 14.96 19.14 -8.74
N PRO A 341 13.64 19.37 -8.92
CA PRO A 341 12.74 18.39 -9.52
C PRO A 341 13.00 18.15 -11.02
N THR A 342 13.86 18.96 -11.65
CA THR A 342 14.21 18.80 -13.08
C THR A 342 15.24 17.70 -13.33
N GLY A 343 15.85 17.16 -12.27
CA GLY A 343 16.62 15.91 -12.30
C GLY A 343 15.68 14.69 -12.23
N ASP A 344 15.39 14.10 -13.38
CA ASP A 344 15.05 12.68 -13.62
C ASP A 344 13.82 11.97 -12.97
N GLY A 345 12.89 12.64 -12.27
CA GLY A 345 11.92 11.93 -11.40
C GLY A 345 10.44 11.72 -11.80
N ARG A 346 9.68 12.74 -12.26
CA ARG A 346 8.29 12.69 -12.81
C ARG A 346 7.66 14.09 -13.05
N PRO A 347 6.61 14.22 -13.90
CA PRO A 347 6.43 15.37 -14.80
C PRO A 347 5.71 16.60 -14.23
N SER A 348 5.94 17.73 -14.90
CA SER A 348 5.07 18.90 -14.87
C SER A 348 3.67 18.57 -15.40
N ARG A 349 2.67 19.12 -14.72
CA ARG A 349 1.22 18.96 -14.94
C ARG A 349 0.74 19.04 -16.38
#